data_AF-A0A0F8ZFZ6-F1
#
_entry.id   AF-A0A0F8ZFZ6-F1
#
_cell.length_a   1.000
_cell.length_b   1.000
_cell.length_c   1.000
_cell.angle_alpha   90.00
_cell.angle_beta   90.00
_cell.angle_gamma   90.00
#
_symmetry.space_group_name_H-M   'P 1'
#
loop_
_entity.id
_entity.type
_entity.pdbx_description
1 polymer ?
#
loop_
_entity_poly.entity_id
_entity_poly.type
_entity_poly.pdbx_seq_one_letter_code
_entity_poly.pdbx_strand_id
1 'polypeptide(L)'
;MSISSSVSQKRKSASYPPQQSIYKYVVVSKGSPHLTFAKEVLSKEIKEFYNYKKNALEKIEVARDRKCEMLLYKNLPVGVIVYKRQNENERFVIKHLTVIDKDNIGRGYRSMLFRRILKIAQGQSAKNIFVKLNLSDKYSIDFFTHKGFSAMSEKVNEIYQNFTLNIQENEHRQAEREASSSRGSKRSREEEPSTREEEALTKEFSREEKKTRQAHLDTSIPRFVPNAHLRGFMGYRRDEYPIQGASFQQSYSVNRASKQHSMTLRREYIHQIRDGRKTIEGRIRSGIFLSYRVGDKIRFYYQQNPQDDVVCEILDIKNFKSFDEMLFHYGYKNCLAEVNSLEQAVSVYNRISGYRERAQNNGVLAIQMKSLG
;
A
#
# COMPACT_ATOMS: atom_id res chain seq x y z
N MET A 1 -10.51 76.60 -12.25
CA MET A 1 -10.42 75.98 -10.90
C MET A 1 -11.10 74.63 -10.99
N SER A 2 -10.32 73.55 -11.06
CA SER A 2 -10.82 72.21 -11.39
C SER A 2 -10.49 71.26 -10.23
N ILE A 3 -11.54 70.71 -9.62
CA ILE A 3 -11.46 69.80 -8.48
C ILE A 3 -11.17 68.39 -9.00
N SER A 4 -10.14 67.75 -8.47
CA SER A 4 -9.81 66.34 -8.67
C SER A 4 -9.63 65.72 -7.28
N SER A 5 -10.57 64.87 -6.89
CA SER A 5 -10.56 64.10 -5.65
C SER A 5 -10.53 62.61 -5.98
N SER A 6 -9.38 61.96 -5.80
CA SER A 6 -9.24 60.51 -5.89
C SER A 6 -9.17 59.91 -4.49
N VAL A 7 -10.26 59.26 -4.09
CA VAL A 7 -10.38 58.52 -2.83
C VAL A 7 -9.77 57.13 -3.02
N SER A 8 -8.64 56.86 -2.37
CA SER A 8 -8.00 55.54 -2.31
C SER A 8 -8.55 54.75 -1.13
N GLN A 9 -9.41 53.77 -1.39
CA GLN A 9 -9.94 52.85 -0.38
C GLN A 9 -8.93 51.72 -0.11
N LYS A 10 -8.27 51.77 1.06
CA LYS A 10 -7.49 50.67 1.62
C LYS A 10 -8.41 49.48 1.95
N ARG A 11 -8.30 48.39 1.19
CA ARG A 11 -8.94 47.10 1.52
C ARG A 11 -8.25 46.49 2.74
N LYS A 12 -8.99 46.35 3.84
CA LYS A 12 -8.58 45.56 5.03
C LYS A 12 -8.59 44.08 4.65
N SER A 13 -7.42 43.45 4.62
CA SER A 13 -7.29 42.00 4.43
C SER A 13 -7.84 41.27 5.66
N ALA A 14 -8.88 40.45 5.47
CA ALA A 14 -9.40 39.58 6.51
C ALA A 14 -8.34 38.55 6.92
N SER A 15 -7.91 38.62 8.18
CA SER A 15 -7.04 37.62 8.80
C SER A 15 -7.85 36.35 9.04
N TYR A 16 -7.63 35.32 8.23
CA TYR A 16 -8.13 33.99 8.53
C TYR A 16 -7.32 33.40 9.70
N PRO A 17 -7.97 32.77 10.69
CA PRO A 17 -7.26 32.07 11.74
C PRO A 17 -6.37 30.99 11.12
N PRO A 18 -5.11 30.83 11.56
CA PRO A 18 -4.19 29.87 10.99
C PRO A 18 -4.78 28.46 11.12
N GLN A 19 -4.99 27.79 9.99
CA GLN A 19 -5.39 26.38 9.97
C GLN A 19 -4.34 25.55 10.72
N GLN A 20 -4.72 25.03 11.89
CA GLN A 20 -3.86 24.13 12.64
C GLN A 20 -3.52 22.91 11.76
N SER A 21 -2.24 22.57 11.68
CA SER A 21 -1.83 21.42 10.87
C SER A 21 -2.49 20.15 11.41
N ILE A 22 -3.20 19.42 10.54
CA ILE A 22 -3.83 18.11 10.82
C ILE A 22 -2.87 17.04 11.37
N TYR A 23 -1.56 17.30 11.29
CA TYR A 23 -0.49 16.49 11.85
C TYR A 23 0.19 17.18 13.01
N LYS A 24 0.53 16.42 14.05
CA LYS A 24 1.26 16.92 15.22
C LYS A 24 2.30 15.90 15.67
N TYR A 25 3.48 16.38 16.08
CA TYR A 25 4.46 15.57 16.79
C TYR A 25 4.33 15.83 18.28
N VAL A 26 4.28 14.77 19.08
CA VAL A 26 4.25 14.84 20.54
C VAL A 26 5.45 14.10 21.11
N VAL A 27 6.13 14.72 22.06
CA VAL A 27 7.21 14.07 22.80
C VAL A 27 6.60 13.08 23.79
N VAL A 28 7.14 11.87 23.80
CA VAL A 28 6.72 10.78 24.69
C VAL A 28 7.79 10.59 25.77
N SER A 29 7.46 11.01 26.98
CA SER A 29 8.29 10.92 28.18
C SER A 29 7.44 10.49 29.37
N LYS A 30 8.05 10.33 30.56
CA LYS A 30 7.32 10.14 31.82
C LYS A 30 6.22 11.20 31.99
N GLY A 31 5.00 10.76 32.29
CA GLY A 31 3.81 11.60 32.43
C GLY A 31 3.07 11.92 31.12
N SER A 32 3.63 11.59 29.94
CA SER A 32 2.92 11.74 28.67
C SER A 32 1.72 10.79 28.59
N PRO A 33 0.52 11.25 28.17
CA PRO A 33 -0.64 10.37 27.99
C PRO A 33 -0.41 9.31 26.89
N HIS A 34 0.60 9.51 26.04
CA HIS A 34 0.96 8.59 24.96
C HIS A 34 2.00 7.54 25.37
N LEU A 35 2.55 7.60 26.60
CA LEU A 35 3.63 6.71 27.03
C LEU A 35 3.19 5.24 27.05
N THR A 36 2.03 4.94 27.61
CA THR A 36 1.49 3.56 27.67
C THR A 36 1.32 2.99 26.27
N PHE A 37 0.72 3.76 25.36
CA PHE A 37 0.52 3.34 23.98
C PHE A 37 1.86 3.15 23.22
N ALA A 38 2.81 4.07 23.40
CA ALA A 38 4.14 3.92 22.81
C ALA A 38 4.85 2.66 23.33
N LYS A 39 4.77 2.37 24.63
CA LYS A 39 5.33 1.14 25.23
C LYS A 39 4.69 -0.09 24.62
N GLU A 40 3.37 -0.11 24.44
CA GLU A 40 2.67 -1.23 23.83
C GLU A 40 3.14 -1.48 22.38
N VAL A 41 3.12 -0.44 21.54
CA VAL A 41 3.57 -0.51 20.14
C VAL A 41 5.01 -0.99 20.05
N LEU A 42 5.91 -0.35 20.79
CA LEU A 42 7.32 -0.72 20.79
C LEU A 42 7.53 -2.13 21.34
N SER A 43 6.76 -2.54 22.35
CA SER A 43 6.90 -3.89 22.91
C SER A 43 6.54 -4.96 21.89
N LYS A 44 5.48 -4.75 21.08
CA LYS A 44 5.04 -5.67 20.01
C LYS A 44 6.09 -5.79 18.91
N GLU A 45 6.57 -4.67 18.40
CA GLU A 45 7.55 -4.63 17.31
C GLU A 45 8.94 -5.10 17.77
N ILE A 46 9.36 -4.82 19.00
CA ILE A 46 10.65 -5.29 19.54
C ILE A 46 10.58 -6.79 19.91
N LYS A 47 9.39 -7.44 19.95
CA LYS A 47 9.30 -8.87 20.32
C LYS A 47 10.10 -9.80 19.44
N GLU A 48 10.32 -9.42 18.19
CA GLU A 48 11.01 -10.26 17.22
C GLU A 48 12.53 -10.06 17.24
N PHE A 49 13.05 -9.00 17.87
CA PHE A 49 14.43 -8.57 17.59
C PHE A 49 15.43 -8.69 18.77
N TYR A 50 15.01 -8.73 20.05
CA TYR A 50 15.97 -8.67 21.17
C TYR A 50 15.50 -9.27 22.51
N ASN A 51 16.40 -9.98 23.20
CA ASN A 51 16.36 -10.25 24.66
C ASN A 51 16.55 -8.96 25.53
N TYR A 52 16.79 -7.81 24.90
CA TYR A 52 17.07 -6.49 25.52
C TYR A 52 15.85 -5.58 25.72
N LYS A 53 14.61 -6.10 25.61
CA LYS A 53 13.36 -5.32 25.67
C LYS A 53 13.27 -4.33 26.84
N LYS A 54 13.62 -4.80 28.03
CA LYS A 54 13.42 -4.04 29.27
C LYS A 54 14.24 -2.74 29.28
N ASN A 55 15.51 -2.84 28.85
CA ASN A 55 16.43 -1.71 28.77
C ASN A 55 16.06 -0.69 27.68
N ALA A 56 15.25 -1.06 26.69
CA ALA A 56 14.84 -0.14 25.63
C ALA A 56 13.78 0.85 26.11
N LEU A 57 12.73 0.31 26.73
CA LEU A 57 11.56 1.04 27.21
C LEU A 57 11.88 1.87 28.46
N GLU A 58 12.68 1.33 29.38
CA GLU A 58 13.12 2.08 30.58
C GLU A 58 13.93 3.33 30.20
N LYS A 59 14.80 3.23 29.19
CA LYS A 59 15.57 4.40 28.71
C LYS A 59 14.71 5.46 28.04
N ILE A 60 13.58 5.08 27.41
CA ILE A 60 12.60 6.02 26.87
C ILE A 60 11.85 6.70 28.01
N GLU A 61 11.41 5.93 29.01
CA GLU A 61 10.66 6.44 30.16
C GLU A 61 11.44 7.46 30.98
N VAL A 62 12.72 7.18 31.26
CA VAL A 62 13.58 8.07 32.05
C VAL A 62 14.26 9.15 31.17
N ALA A 63 14.04 9.12 29.84
CA ALA A 63 14.61 10.08 28.86
C ALA A 63 16.13 10.30 28.99
N ARG A 64 16.90 9.32 29.50
CA ARG A 64 18.32 9.49 29.82
C ARG A 64 19.17 9.80 28.59
N ASP A 65 19.08 8.93 27.58
CA ASP A 65 19.83 9.06 26.34
C ASP A 65 18.93 9.05 25.10
N ARG A 66 17.64 8.74 25.23
CA ARG A 66 16.71 8.58 24.11
C ARG A 66 15.56 9.56 24.18
N LYS A 67 15.22 10.08 23.02
CA LYS A 67 13.97 10.82 22.78
C LYS A 67 13.02 9.93 22.00
N CYS A 68 11.77 9.95 22.40
CA CYS A 68 10.67 9.30 21.71
C CYS A 68 9.68 10.38 21.28
N GLU A 69 9.35 10.42 19.99
CA GLU A 69 8.28 11.27 19.47
C GLU A 69 7.23 10.41 18.77
N MET A 70 5.97 10.83 18.86
CA MET A 70 4.84 10.18 18.20
C MET A 70 4.22 11.16 17.20
N LEU A 71 3.95 10.66 16.00
CA LEU A 71 3.20 11.38 14.99
C LEU A 71 1.70 11.11 15.20
N LEU A 72 0.93 12.17 15.35
CA LEU A 72 -0.52 12.16 15.44
C LEU A 72 -1.12 12.69 14.14
N TYR A 73 -2.20 12.06 13.67
CA TYR A 73 -3.09 12.57 12.61
C TYR A 73 -4.49 12.68 13.19
N LYS A 74 -5.08 13.89 13.19
CA LYS A 74 -6.37 14.15 13.86
C LYS A 74 -6.41 13.61 15.30
N ASN A 75 -5.32 13.84 16.06
CA ASN A 75 -5.09 13.34 17.42
C ASN A 75 -4.97 11.81 17.58
N LEU A 76 -4.99 11.04 16.49
CA LEU A 76 -4.77 9.59 16.53
C LEU A 76 -3.29 9.26 16.27
N PRO A 77 -2.65 8.41 17.08
CA PRO A 77 -1.30 7.92 16.83
C PRO A 77 -1.18 7.16 15.51
N VAL A 78 -0.32 7.64 14.61
CA VAL A 78 -0.07 6.98 13.32
C VAL A 78 1.36 6.51 13.15
N GLY A 79 2.29 6.94 14.00
CA GLY A 79 3.68 6.54 13.90
C GLY A 79 4.49 6.90 15.15
N VAL A 80 5.57 6.17 15.40
CA VAL A 80 6.48 6.45 16.52
C VAL A 80 7.93 6.41 16.04
N ILE A 81 8.74 7.27 16.63
CA ILE A 81 10.17 7.35 16.35
C ILE A 81 10.96 7.51 17.63
N VAL A 82 12.02 6.70 17.76
CA VAL A 82 12.94 6.72 18.89
C VAL A 82 14.34 6.98 18.35
N TYR A 83 14.99 7.99 18.89
CA TYR A 83 16.33 8.39 18.45
C TYR A 83 17.17 8.88 19.63
N LYS A 84 18.48 8.95 19.42
CA LYS A 84 19.40 9.55 20.37
C LYS A 84 20.46 10.38 19.68
N ARG A 85 20.97 11.40 20.37
CA ARG A 85 22.19 12.11 20.00
C ARG A 85 23.38 11.43 20.67
N GLN A 86 24.49 11.28 19.95
CA GLN A 86 25.78 10.91 20.52
C GLN A 86 26.69 12.13 20.51
N ASN A 87 27.03 12.61 21.71
CA ASN A 87 27.70 13.90 21.90
C ASN A 87 29.09 13.97 21.29
N GLU A 88 29.83 12.86 21.29
CA GLU A 88 31.24 12.83 20.87
C GLU A 88 31.46 13.08 19.37
N ASN A 89 30.44 12.98 18.53
CA ASN A 89 30.64 12.94 17.07
C ASN A 89 29.58 13.69 16.25
N GLU A 90 28.73 14.50 16.88
CA GLU A 90 27.62 15.18 16.17
C GLU A 90 26.73 14.18 15.40
N ARG A 91 26.51 12.99 15.99
CA ARG A 91 25.78 11.88 15.35
C ARG A 91 24.39 11.73 15.94
N PHE A 92 23.41 11.52 15.08
CA PHE A 92 22.09 11.06 15.46
C PHE A 92 21.95 9.57 15.16
N VAL A 93 21.34 8.82 16.07
CA VAL A 93 21.09 7.39 15.88
C VAL A 93 19.60 7.12 16.00
N ILE A 94 18.99 6.67 14.90
CA ILE A 94 17.64 6.15 14.87
C ILE A 94 17.67 4.77 15.53
N LYS A 95 16.96 4.65 16.66
CA LYS A 95 16.81 3.38 17.38
C LYS A 95 15.57 2.61 16.96
N HIS A 96 14.51 3.33 16.62
CA HIS A 96 13.29 2.72 16.12
C HIS A 96 12.50 3.72 15.29
N LEU A 97 11.88 3.26 14.20
CA LEU A 97 10.99 4.06 13.36
C LEU A 97 9.93 3.13 12.78
N THR A 98 8.68 3.28 13.23
CA THR A 98 7.57 2.45 12.75
C THR A 98 6.29 3.25 12.53
N VAL A 99 5.47 2.77 11.60
CA VAL A 99 4.13 3.29 11.32
C VAL A 99 3.14 2.39 12.03
N ILE A 100 2.33 2.99 12.88
CA ILE A 100 1.37 2.29 13.75
C ILE A 100 0.08 2.01 12.99
N ASP A 101 -0.35 2.99 12.19
CA ASP A 101 -1.55 2.93 11.39
C ASP A 101 -1.30 2.11 10.12
N LYS A 102 -1.37 0.78 10.28
CA LYS A 102 -1.19 -0.20 9.19
C LYS A 102 -2.29 -0.07 8.12
N ASP A 103 -3.43 0.50 8.48
CA ASP A 103 -4.54 0.75 7.55
C ASP A 103 -4.27 1.96 6.63
N ASN A 104 -3.24 2.74 6.90
CA ASN A 104 -2.87 3.90 6.09
C ASN A 104 -1.40 3.84 5.62
N ILE A 105 -0.88 2.62 5.44
CA ILE A 105 0.39 2.39 4.74
C ILE A 105 0.31 3.05 3.36
N GLY A 106 1.33 3.83 3.01
CA GLY A 106 1.38 4.59 1.76
C GLY A 106 1.07 6.09 1.89
N ARG A 107 0.47 6.55 3.01
CA ARG A 107 0.25 8.00 3.26
C ARG A 107 1.52 8.80 3.57
N GLY A 108 2.69 8.18 3.47
CA GLY A 108 3.97 8.85 3.70
C GLY A 108 4.30 9.12 5.16
N TYR A 109 3.58 8.55 6.13
CA TYR A 109 3.87 8.71 7.57
C TYR A 109 5.31 8.32 7.93
N ARG A 110 5.83 7.25 7.34
CA ARG A 110 7.24 6.85 7.49
C ARG A 110 8.21 7.95 7.03
N SER A 111 7.91 8.56 5.88
CA SER A 111 8.68 9.70 5.35
C SER A 111 8.52 10.97 6.20
N MET A 112 7.36 11.18 6.84
CA MET A 112 7.15 12.30 7.77
C MET A 112 7.96 12.12 9.05
N LEU A 113 7.93 10.94 9.65
CA LEU A 113 8.77 10.62 10.81
C LEU A 113 10.27 10.81 10.49
N PHE A 114 10.70 10.34 9.32
CA PHE A 114 12.09 10.54 8.88
C PHE A 114 12.45 12.02 8.70
N ARG A 115 11.62 12.81 7.99
CA ARG A 115 11.82 14.26 7.83
C ARG A 115 11.87 14.99 9.18
N ARG A 116 11.10 14.53 10.17
CA ARG A 116 11.16 15.06 11.53
C ARG A 116 12.53 14.86 12.16
N ILE A 117 13.13 13.67 12.08
CA ILE A 117 14.50 13.47 12.56
C ILE A 117 15.47 14.34 11.78
N LEU A 118 15.38 14.37 10.45
CA LEU A 118 16.31 15.16 9.63
C LEU A 118 16.32 16.62 10.08
N LYS A 119 15.14 17.22 10.26
CA LYS A 119 15.00 18.59 10.78
C LYS A 119 15.59 18.78 12.17
N ILE A 120 15.39 17.82 13.08
CA ILE A 120 15.95 17.88 14.43
C ILE A 120 17.48 17.76 14.40
N ALA A 121 18.00 16.88 13.56
CA ALA A 121 19.44 16.65 13.41
C ALA A 121 20.13 17.89 12.82
N GLN A 122 19.55 18.48 11.77
CA GLN A 122 19.98 19.75 11.18
C GLN A 122 19.98 20.90 12.21
N GLY A 123 18.86 21.06 12.94
CA GLY A 123 18.74 22.09 13.99
C GLY A 123 19.68 21.88 15.18
N GLN A 124 20.38 20.75 15.25
CA GLN A 124 21.39 20.45 16.26
C GLN A 124 22.80 20.30 15.67
N SER A 125 23.00 20.76 14.43
CA SER A 125 24.28 20.72 13.71
C SER A 125 24.88 19.32 13.63
N ALA A 126 24.04 18.29 13.56
CA ALA A 126 24.51 16.93 13.34
C ALA A 126 25.06 16.81 11.92
N LYS A 127 26.18 16.09 11.76
CA LYS A 127 26.74 15.78 10.43
C LYS A 127 26.09 14.55 9.81
N ASN A 128 25.74 13.58 10.65
CA ASN A 128 25.33 12.25 10.19
C ASN A 128 24.14 11.69 10.98
N ILE A 129 23.31 10.92 10.29
CA ILE A 129 22.24 10.10 10.88
C ILE A 129 22.55 8.62 10.63
N PHE A 130 22.50 7.81 11.68
CA PHE A 130 22.76 6.37 11.63
C PHE A 130 21.50 5.57 11.94
N VAL A 131 21.37 4.41 11.32
CA VAL A 131 20.36 3.42 11.64
C VAL A 131 20.96 2.01 11.52
N LYS A 132 20.63 1.12 12.45
CA LYS A 132 21.00 -0.29 12.39
C LYS A 132 19.81 -1.07 11.83
N LEU A 133 19.99 -1.76 10.71
CA LEU A 133 18.93 -2.48 10.01
C LEU A 133 19.19 -3.99 10.02
N ASN A 134 18.12 -4.78 10.06
CA ASN A 134 18.18 -6.22 9.84
C ASN A 134 18.28 -6.48 8.34
N LEU A 135 19.25 -7.29 7.91
CA LEU A 135 19.52 -7.62 6.51
C LEU A 135 18.41 -8.45 5.84
N SER A 136 17.54 -9.09 6.64
CA SER A 136 16.34 -9.78 6.14
C SER A 136 15.14 -8.84 5.91
N ASP A 137 15.11 -7.65 6.54
CA ASP A 137 14.04 -6.67 6.36
C ASP A 137 14.31 -5.78 5.12
N LYS A 138 14.03 -6.35 3.94
CA LYS A 138 14.19 -5.65 2.66
C LYS A 138 13.42 -4.35 2.59
N TYR A 139 12.22 -4.28 3.16
CA TYR A 139 11.40 -3.07 3.15
C TYR A 139 12.05 -1.91 3.89
N SER A 140 12.68 -2.16 5.05
CA SER A 140 13.43 -1.12 5.76
C SER A 140 14.70 -0.72 5.02
N ILE A 141 15.45 -1.68 4.45
CA ILE A 141 16.65 -1.40 3.67
C ILE A 141 16.32 -0.50 2.47
N ASP A 142 15.32 -0.88 1.69
CA ASP A 142 14.88 -0.12 0.51
C ASP A 142 14.42 1.28 0.91
N PHE A 143 13.65 1.40 2.00
CA PHE A 143 13.19 2.69 2.50
C PHE A 143 14.37 3.61 2.84
N PHE A 144 15.34 3.15 3.64
CA PHE A 144 16.46 3.99 4.05
C PHE A 144 17.42 4.28 2.89
N THR A 145 17.68 3.31 2.02
CA THR A 145 18.49 3.51 0.80
C THR A 145 17.86 4.57 -0.11
N HIS A 146 16.53 4.53 -0.29
CA HIS A 146 15.80 5.56 -1.04
C HIS A 146 15.85 6.95 -0.36
N LYS A 147 16.01 7.00 0.97
CA LYS A 147 16.28 8.24 1.72
C LYS A 147 17.74 8.70 1.68
N GLY A 148 18.58 8.05 0.86
CA GLY A 148 19.97 8.43 0.65
C GLY A 148 20.94 7.80 1.66
N PHE A 149 20.49 6.86 2.50
CA PHE A 149 21.40 6.14 3.38
C PHE A 149 22.27 5.18 2.57
N SER A 150 23.53 5.10 2.95
CA SER A 150 24.49 4.13 2.43
C SER A 150 24.86 3.12 3.50
N ALA A 151 25.00 1.87 3.10
CA ALA A 151 25.50 0.81 3.98
C ALA A 151 26.97 1.10 4.36
N MET A 152 27.31 0.95 5.64
CA MET A 152 28.70 1.04 6.09
C MET A 152 29.43 -0.28 5.81
N SER A 153 30.75 -0.20 5.58
CA SER A 153 31.59 -1.38 5.33
C SER A 153 31.59 -2.36 6.49
N GLU A 154 31.51 -1.85 7.72
CA GLU A 154 31.49 -2.65 8.93
C GLU A 154 30.09 -3.22 9.19
N LYS A 155 29.94 -4.55 9.03
CA LYS A 155 28.77 -5.28 9.49
C LYS A 155 28.81 -5.37 11.02
N VAL A 156 27.65 -5.22 11.65
CA VAL A 156 27.56 -5.42 13.12
C VAL A 156 27.62 -6.90 13.44
N ASN A 157 26.96 -7.71 12.60
CA ASN A 157 27.05 -9.16 12.54
C ASN A 157 26.39 -9.64 11.23
N GLU A 158 26.20 -10.94 11.05
CA GLU A 158 25.56 -11.51 9.85
C GLU A 158 24.10 -11.09 9.65
N ILE A 159 23.42 -10.66 10.71
CA ILE A 159 22.00 -10.31 10.70
C ILE A 159 21.81 -8.80 10.51
N TYR A 160 22.75 -7.98 10.97
CA TYR A 160 22.57 -6.53 11.06
C TYR A 160 23.72 -5.74 10.44
N GLN A 161 23.36 -4.67 9.74
CA GLN A 161 24.31 -3.71 9.17
C GLN A 161 23.93 -2.28 9.55
N ASN A 162 24.96 -1.44 9.76
CA ASN A 162 24.78 -0.02 9.98
C ASN A 162 24.65 0.70 8.64
N PHE A 163 23.71 1.63 8.58
CA PHE A 163 23.49 2.55 7.47
C PHE A 163 23.69 3.98 7.97
N THR A 164 24.28 4.82 7.14
CA THR A 164 24.57 6.22 7.45
C THR A 164 24.03 7.15 6.37
N LEU A 165 23.60 8.34 6.78
CA LEU A 165 23.22 9.46 5.92
C LEU A 165 24.06 10.67 6.29
N ASN A 166 24.84 11.18 5.33
CA ASN A 166 25.45 12.50 5.43
C ASN A 166 24.38 13.57 5.17
N ILE A 167 24.16 14.46 6.14
CA ILE A 167 23.08 15.45 6.09
C ILE A 167 23.33 16.49 4.98
N GLN A 168 24.56 16.98 4.84
CA GLN A 168 24.92 18.02 3.87
C GLN A 168 24.82 17.49 2.43
N GLU A 169 25.35 16.28 2.17
CA GLU A 169 25.22 15.66 0.84
C GLU A 169 23.76 15.40 0.49
N ASN A 170 22.94 15.01 1.46
CA ASN A 170 21.52 14.78 1.23
C ASN A 170 20.77 16.09 0.93
N GLU A 171 21.12 17.21 1.56
CA GLU A 171 20.57 18.53 1.23
C GLU A 171 20.91 18.93 -0.21
N HIS A 172 22.16 18.75 -0.63
CA HIS A 172 22.59 19.03 -2.00
C HIS A 172 21.80 18.19 -3.01
N ARG A 173 21.66 16.88 -2.78
CA ARG A 173 20.87 15.99 -3.63
C ARG A 173 19.39 16.36 -3.69
N GLN A 174 18.82 16.87 -2.59
CA GLN A 174 17.42 17.34 -2.59
C GLN A 174 17.27 18.61 -3.42
N ALA A 175 18.19 19.57 -3.27
CA ALA A 175 18.20 20.80 -4.05
C ALA A 175 18.35 20.52 -5.56
N GLU A 176 19.23 19.59 -5.96
CA GLU A 176 19.39 19.18 -7.37
C GLU A 176 18.11 18.56 -7.95
N ARG A 177 17.41 17.72 -7.17
CA ARG A 177 16.14 17.10 -7.58
C ARG A 177 15.05 18.15 -7.76
N GLU A 178 14.94 19.10 -6.83
CA GLU A 178 13.98 20.20 -6.91
C GLU A 178 14.27 21.09 -8.13
N ALA A 179 15.54 21.46 -8.34
CA ALA A 179 15.96 22.22 -9.52
C ALA A 179 15.63 21.49 -10.84
N SER A 180 15.87 20.17 -10.89
CA SER A 180 15.56 19.36 -12.08
C SER A 180 14.05 19.27 -12.35
N SER A 181 13.24 19.12 -11.30
CA SER A 181 11.78 19.04 -11.41
C SER A 181 11.17 20.36 -11.93
N SER A 182 11.76 21.50 -11.57
CA SER A 182 11.31 22.82 -12.03
C SER A 182 11.58 23.06 -13.52
N ARG A 183 12.63 22.45 -14.08
CA ARG A 183 13.01 22.59 -15.51
C ARG A 183 12.14 21.72 -16.43
N GLY A 184 11.73 20.54 -15.97
CA GLY A 184 10.89 19.63 -16.77
C GLY A 184 9.48 20.17 -17.08
N SER A 185 8.96 21.07 -16.24
CA SER A 185 7.61 21.61 -16.41
C SER A 185 7.48 22.75 -17.44
N LYS A 186 8.60 23.31 -17.93
CA LYS A 186 8.56 24.47 -18.87
C LYS A 186 8.67 24.10 -20.34
N ARG A 187 8.94 22.83 -20.69
CA ARG A 187 9.28 22.43 -22.07
C ARG A 187 8.12 21.89 -22.91
N SER A 188 6.87 22.00 -22.47
CA SER A 188 5.70 21.41 -23.14
C SER A 188 4.69 22.45 -23.67
N ARG A 189 5.11 23.62 -24.16
CA ARG A 189 4.13 24.59 -24.72
C ARG A 189 4.57 25.45 -25.90
N GLU A 190 5.64 25.09 -26.59
CA GLU A 190 6.00 25.70 -27.88
C GLU A 190 6.39 24.56 -28.84
N GLU A 191 5.38 23.84 -29.35
CA GLU A 191 5.53 23.11 -30.60
C GLU A 191 4.72 23.86 -31.65
N GLU A 192 5.42 24.48 -32.59
CA GLU A 192 4.87 24.95 -33.85
C GLU A 192 4.41 23.75 -34.69
N PRO A 193 3.29 23.86 -35.41
CA PRO A 193 2.76 22.74 -36.21
C PRO A 193 3.67 22.51 -37.42
N SER A 194 4.47 21.44 -37.38
CA SER A 194 5.26 21.00 -38.54
C SER A 194 4.38 20.19 -39.50
N THR A 195 4.34 20.63 -40.75
CA THR A 195 3.54 20.19 -41.90
C THR A 195 3.91 18.80 -42.45
N ARG A 196 3.88 17.75 -41.61
CA ARG A 196 4.38 16.42 -42.01
C ARG A 196 3.41 15.25 -41.85
N GLU A 197 2.11 15.50 -41.76
CA GLU A 197 1.08 14.46 -41.62
C GLU A 197 0.24 14.18 -42.88
N GLU A 198 0.58 14.74 -44.05
CA GLU A 198 -0.20 14.50 -45.29
C GLU A 198 0.34 13.38 -46.21
N GLU A 199 1.51 12.79 -45.95
CA GLU A 199 2.12 11.78 -46.85
C GLU A 199 2.00 10.32 -46.39
N ALA A 200 1.36 10.03 -45.24
CA ALA A 200 1.28 8.66 -44.71
C ALA A 200 0.01 7.88 -45.08
N LEU A 201 -0.93 8.46 -45.84
CA LEU A 201 -2.27 7.90 -46.06
C LEU A 201 -2.54 7.28 -47.44
N THR A 202 -1.51 7.10 -48.28
CA THR A 202 -1.68 6.58 -49.67
C THR A 202 -0.90 5.31 -50.01
N LYS A 203 -0.51 4.48 -49.02
CA LYS A 203 0.26 3.24 -49.29
C LYS A 203 -0.22 1.92 -48.68
N GLU A 204 -1.44 1.83 -48.14
CA GLU A 204 -2.00 0.57 -47.62
C GLU A 204 -3.32 0.14 -48.30
N PHE A 205 -3.39 0.27 -49.62
CA PHE A 205 -4.52 -0.26 -50.41
C PHE A 205 -4.04 -1.04 -51.64
N SER A 206 -3.17 -2.04 -51.45
CA SER A 206 -3.07 -3.19 -52.37
C SER A 206 -2.21 -4.29 -51.74
N ARG A 207 -2.84 -5.29 -51.10
CA ARG A 207 -2.35 -6.67 -50.96
C ARG A 207 -3.26 -7.46 -50.01
N GLU A 208 -4.48 -7.73 -50.45
CA GLU A 208 -5.24 -8.85 -49.87
C GLU A 208 -6.33 -9.35 -50.83
N GLU A 209 -5.91 -9.82 -52.01
CA GLU A 209 -6.74 -10.74 -52.78
C GLU A 209 -5.84 -11.83 -53.39
N LYS A 210 -6.33 -13.08 -53.28
CA LYS A 210 -5.81 -14.37 -53.78
C LYS A 210 -5.01 -15.21 -52.78
N LYS A 211 -5.74 -16.01 -51.99
CA LYS A 211 -5.69 -17.49 -52.09
C LYS A 211 -6.86 -18.16 -51.35
N THR A 212 -7.76 -18.71 -52.15
CA THR A 212 -8.85 -19.61 -51.76
C THR A 212 -8.39 -21.08 -51.80
N ARG A 213 -9.21 -21.93 -51.15
CA ARG A 213 -9.31 -23.42 -51.19
C ARG A 213 -8.54 -24.17 -50.09
N GLN A 214 -9.05 -25.21 -49.43
CA GLN A 214 -10.37 -25.87 -49.35
C GLN A 214 -10.20 -27.02 -48.33
N ALA A 215 -11.11 -27.18 -47.37
CA ALA A 215 -11.34 -28.47 -46.70
C ALA A 215 -12.69 -28.45 -45.95
N HIS A 216 -13.65 -29.18 -46.50
CA HIS A 216 -14.84 -29.68 -45.81
C HIS A 216 -14.45 -30.93 -45.01
N LEU A 217 -15.00 -31.08 -43.81
CA LEU A 217 -15.56 -32.31 -43.19
C LEU A 217 -15.95 -31.92 -41.75
N ASP A 218 -17.24 -31.74 -41.49
CA ASP A 218 -18.13 -32.77 -40.95
C ASP A 218 -17.95 -32.97 -39.44
N THR A 219 -18.77 -32.28 -38.65
CA THR A 219 -18.98 -32.62 -37.23
C THR A 219 -20.47 -32.51 -36.90
N SER A 220 -21.07 -33.68 -36.79
CA SER A 220 -22.39 -33.92 -36.26
C SER A 220 -22.43 -33.59 -34.76
N ILE A 221 -23.47 -32.86 -34.36
CA ILE A 221 -23.77 -32.49 -32.97
C ILE A 221 -24.55 -33.65 -32.32
N PRO A 222 -24.12 -34.22 -31.17
CA PRO A 222 -24.99 -35.05 -30.37
C PRO A 222 -25.76 -34.20 -29.34
N ARG A 223 -27.08 -34.39 -29.34
CA ARG A 223 -28.01 -33.89 -28.32
C ARG A 223 -27.77 -34.62 -26.99
N PHE A 224 -27.63 -33.86 -25.91
CA PHE A 224 -27.55 -34.38 -24.55
C PHE A 224 -28.98 -34.45 -23.96
N VAL A 225 -29.40 -35.63 -23.50
CA VAL A 225 -30.65 -35.86 -22.75
C VAL A 225 -30.26 -36.60 -21.47
N PRO A 226 -30.81 -36.25 -20.30
CA PRO A 226 -30.29 -36.71 -19.01
C PRO A 226 -30.85 -38.09 -18.67
N ASN A 227 -30.04 -38.92 -17.99
CA ASN A 227 -30.63 -40.00 -17.19
C ASN A 227 -29.85 -40.27 -15.91
N ALA A 228 -30.65 -40.48 -14.87
CA ALA A 228 -30.29 -40.74 -13.50
C ALA A 228 -30.17 -42.25 -13.23
N HIS A 229 -29.54 -42.59 -12.09
CA HIS A 229 -29.54 -43.90 -11.39
C HIS A 229 -28.64 -45.00 -12.03
N LEU A 230 -27.89 -45.85 -11.34
CA LEU A 230 -27.40 -46.03 -9.96
C LEU A 230 -26.52 -47.33 -9.97
N ARG A 231 -25.58 -47.46 -9.03
CA ARG A 231 -24.75 -48.65 -8.64
C ARG A 231 -23.47 -48.90 -9.49
N GLY A 232 -22.28 -49.15 -8.94
CA GLY A 232 -21.84 -49.34 -7.56
C GLY A 232 -20.32 -49.60 -7.48
N PHE A 233 -19.80 -49.54 -6.25
CA PHE A 233 -18.55 -50.14 -5.74
C PHE A 233 -17.19 -49.82 -6.40
N MET A 234 -16.32 -49.12 -5.67
CA MET A 234 -15.14 -49.72 -5.02
C MET A 234 -14.52 -48.74 -4.02
N GLY A 235 -14.24 -49.25 -2.81
CA GLY A 235 -13.86 -48.45 -1.65
C GLY A 235 -12.39 -48.05 -1.63
N TYR A 236 -12.14 -46.85 -1.09
CA TYR A 236 -10.86 -46.51 -0.48
C TYR A 236 -11.09 -46.15 0.98
N ARG A 237 -10.26 -46.78 1.82
CA ARG A 237 -10.22 -46.70 3.28
C ARG A 237 -10.09 -45.25 3.75
N ARG A 238 -10.95 -44.88 4.70
CA ARG A 238 -10.75 -43.71 5.56
C ARG A 238 -9.94 -44.17 6.76
N ASP A 239 -8.71 -43.67 6.86
CA ASP A 239 -8.04 -43.60 8.14
C ASP A 239 -8.53 -42.36 8.90
N GLU A 240 -8.92 -42.62 10.13
CA GLU A 240 -9.56 -41.73 11.08
C GLU A 240 -8.52 -40.78 11.68
N TYR A 241 -8.79 -39.47 11.63
CA TYR A 241 -8.17 -38.51 12.55
C TYR A 241 -9.27 -37.85 13.38
N PRO A 242 -9.25 -37.96 14.72
CA PRO A 242 -10.21 -37.30 15.57
C PRO A 242 -9.79 -35.83 15.73
N ILE A 243 -10.55 -34.90 15.16
CA ILE A 243 -10.52 -33.49 15.58
C ILE A 243 -11.70 -33.28 16.53
N GLN A 244 -11.46 -33.50 17.82
CA GLN A 244 -12.26 -32.90 18.88
C GLN A 244 -11.77 -31.47 19.10
N GLY A 245 -12.70 -30.49 19.11
CA GLY A 245 -12.46 -29.23 19.78
C GLY A 245 -12.99 -27.97 19.09
N ALA A 246 -14.11 -27.46 19.62
CA ALA A 246 -14.56 -26.07 19.61
C ALA A 246 -15.22 -25.51 18.32
N SER A 247 -16.51 -25.82 18.14
CA SER A 247 -17.46 -24.96 17.43
C SER A 247 -17.67 -23.66 18.22
N PHE A 248 -16.84 -22.65 17.97
CA PHE A 248 -17.01 -21.30 18.48
C PHE A 248 -17.99 -20.53 17.59
N GLN A 249 -19.29 -20.83 17.71
CA GLN A 249 -20.35 -19.97 17.19
C GLN A 249 -20.50 -18.77 18.12
N GLN A 250 -19.77 -17.70 17.83
CA GLN A 250 -19.87 -16.45 18.56
C GLN A 250 -20.99 -15.59 17.93
N SER A 251 -22.22 -15.82 18.37
CA SER A 251 -23.38 -14.96 18.12
C SER A 251 -23.34 -13.75 19.06
N TYR A 252 -22.61 -12.71 18.65
CA TYR A 252 -22.80 -11.36 19.17
C TYR A 252 -22.85 -10.38 18.00
N SER A 253 -24.06 -10.10 17.52
CA SER A 253 -24.36 -9.03 16.57
C SER A 253 -24.30 -7.68 17.30
N VAL A 254 -23.08 -7.23 17.59
CA VAL A 254 -22.89 -5.81 17.92
C VAL A 254 -23.16 -5.04 16.63
N ASN A 255 -24.22 -4.23 16.61
CA ASN A 255 -24.57 -3.31 15.51
C ASN A 255 -23.41 -2.32 15.29
N ARG A 256 -22.41 -2.75 14.54
CA ARG A 256 -21.29 -1.92 14.14
C ARG A 256 -21.68 -1.25 12.83
N ALA A 257 -21.61 0.08 12.79
CA ALA A 257 -21.83 0.82 11.56
C ALA A 257 -20.91 0.30 10.44
N SER A 258 -21.49 0.05 9.27
CA SER A 258 -20.76 -0.36 8.05
C SER A 258 -19.66 0.66 7.75
N LYS A 259 -18.44 0.20 7.51
CA LYS A 259 -17.34 1.09 7.12
C LYS A 259 -17.31 1.27 5.60
N GLN A 260 -16.82 2.43 5.18
CA GLN A 260 -16.53 2.71 3.77
C GLN A 260 -15.02 2.66 3.52
N HIS A 261 -14.63 1.83 2.57
CA HIS A 261 -13.26 1.65 2.11
C HIS A 261 -13.08 2.24 0.71
N SER A 262 -11.85 2.50 0.30
CA SER A 262 -11.55 2.96 -1.06
C SER A 262 -10.22 2.39 -1.54
N MET A 263 -10.17 1.92 -2.79
CA MET A 263 -8.94 1.46 -3.41
C MET A 263 -8.90 1.73 -4.90
N THR A 264 -7.69 1.88 -5.42
CA THR A 264 -7.47 1.98 -6.86
C THR A 264 -7.61 0.61 -7.52
N LEU A 265 -8.21 0.59 -8.71
CA LEU A 265 -8.29 -0.58 -9.56
C LEU A 265 -8.04 -0.18 -11.02
N ARG A 266 -7.65 -1.15 -11.87
CA ARG A 266 -7.56 -0.88 -13.31
C ARG A 266 -8.96 -0.65 -13.88
N ARG A 267 -9.04 0.19 -14.90
CA ARG A 267 -10.31 0.67 -15.47
C ARG A 267 -11.17 -0.48 -16.00
N GLU A 268 -10.55 -1.45 -16.67
CA GLU A 268 -11.23 -2.64 -17.21
C GLU A 268 -11.96 -3.44 -16.12
N TYR A 269 -11.35 -3.60 -14.95
CA TYR A 269 -11.96 -4.34 -13.84
C TYR A 269 -13.08 -3.53 -13.17
N ILE A 270 -12.98 -2.20 -13.11
CA ILE A 270 -14.08 -1.36 -12.61
C ILE A 270 -15.32 -1.55 -13.48
N HIS A 271 -15.14 -1.59 -14.81
CA HIS A 271 -16.25 -1.79 -15.75
C HIS A 271 -16.84 -3.19 -15.63
N GLN A 272 -15.99 -4.22 -15.51
CA GLN A 272 -16.43 -5.61 -15.25
C GLN A 272 -17.17 -5.77 -13.91
N ILE A 273 -16.84 -4.97 -12.89
CA ILE A 273 -17.58 -4.99 -11.62
C ILE A 273 -18.93 -4.30 -11.80
N ARG A 274 -18.94 -3.15 -12.47
CA ARG A 274 -20.14 -2.35 -12.73
C ARG A 274 -21.19 -3.13 -13.53
N ASP A 275 -20.77 -3.91 -14.51
CA ASP A 275 -21.66 -4.76 -15.33
C ASP A 275 -21.93 -6.16 -14.73
N GLY A 276 -21.37 -6.45 -13.55
CA GLY A 276 -21.61 -7.70 -12.81
C GLY A 276 -20.85 -8.92 -13.32
N ARG A 277 -19.98 -8.80 -14.33
CA ARG A 277 -19.14 -9.92 -14.82
C ARG A 277 -18.04 -10.31 -13.83
N LYS A 278 -17.57 -9.36 -13.03
CA LYS A 278 -16.60 -9.58 -11.94
C LYS A 278 -17.25 -9.34 -10.59
N THR A 279 -17.49 -10.43 -9.87
CA THR A 279 -18.16 -10.42 -8.55
C THR A 279 -17.22 -10.76 -7.40
N ILE A 280 -15.99 -11.20 -7.71
CA ILE A 280 -14.97 -11.56 -6.73
C ILE A 280 -13.72 -10.72 -6.95
N GLU A 281 -13.21 -10.10 -5.89
CA GLU A 281 -11.92 -9.42 -5.88
C GLU A 281 -10.91 -10.19 -5.03
N GLY A 282 -9.83 -10.66 -5.67
CA GLY A 282 -8.74 -11.37 -5.01
C GLY A 282 -7.64 -10.43 -4.55
N ARG A 283 -7.25 -10.50 -3.28
CA ARG A 283 -6.15 -9.70 -2.69
C ARG A 283 -5.25 -10.55 -1.81
N ILE A 284 -4.01 -10.12 -1.63
CA ILE A 284 -3.15 -10.70 -0.58
C ILE A 284 -3.76 -10.39 0.78
N ARG A 285 -3.86 -11.40 1.65
CA ARG A 285 -4.42 -11.29 3.01
C ARG A 285 -3.49 -10.50 3.94
N SER A 286 -3.40 -9.19 3.73
CA SER A 286 -2.46 -8.30 4.42
C SER A 286 -2.95 -6.84 4.42
N GLY A 287 -2.39 -6.02 5.31
CA GLY A 287 -2.67 -4.57 5.36
C GLY A 287 -4.15 -4.26 5.58
N ILE A 288 -4.66 -3.25 4.86
CA ILE A 288 -6.04 -2.75 4.99
C ILE A 288 -7.13 -3.81 4.83
N PHE A 289 -6.88 -4.85 4.02
CA PHE A 289 -7.87 -5.86 3.69
C PHE A 289 -8.22 -6.75 4.89
N LEU A 290 -7.34 -6.83 5.89
CA LEU A 290 -7.61 -7.56 7.15
C LEU A 290 -8.70 -6.88 8.00
N SER A 291 -8.97 -5.59 7.75
CA SER A 291 -9.97 -4.82 8.48
C SER A 291 -11.38 -4.95 7.90
N TYR A 292 -11.50 -5.52 6.69
CA TYR A 292 -12.75 -5.59 5.93
C TYR A 292 -13.71 -6.59 6.57
N ARG A 293 -15.01 -6.28 6.50
CA ARG A 293 -16.08 -7.13 7.03
C ARG A 293 -17.25 -7.18 6.05
N VAL A 294 -18.01 -8.27 6.13
CA VAL A 294 -19.32 -8.36 5.46
C VAL A 294 -20.20 -7.18 5.88
N GLY A 295 -20.89 -6.56 4.91
CA GLY A 295 -21.69 -5.35 5.09
C GLY A 295 -20.90 -4.03 4.96
N ASP A 296 -19.56 -4.06 4.93
CA ASP A 296 -18.79 -2.87 4.57
C ASP A 296 -19.01 -2.51 3.09
N LYS A 297 -18.75 -1.24 2.75
CA LYS A 297 -18.77 -0.74 1.36
C LYS A 297 -17.36 -0.51 0.85
N ILE A 298 -17.09 -0.86 -0.40
CA ILE A 298 -15.82 -0.60 -1.07
C ILE A 298 -16.09 0.29 -2.29
N ARG A 299 -15.36 1.40 -2.38
CA ARG A 299 -15.28 2.21 -3.60
C ARG A 299 -14.03 1.84 -4.40
N PHE A 300 -14.20 1.24 -5.56
CA PHE A 300 -13.11 1.04 -6.53
C PHE A 300 -13.08 2.22 -7.49
N TYR A 301 -11.91 2.82 -7.72
CA TYR A 301 -11.77 3.97 -8.61
C TYR A 301 -10.52 3.87 -9.48
N TYR A 302 -10.57 4.45 -10.68
CA TYR A 302 -9.41 4.49 -11.56
C TYR A 302 -8.49 5.65 -11.15
N GLN A 303 -7.20 5.38 -10.93
CA GLN A 303 -6.29 6.38 -10.39
C GLN A 303 -6.17 7.64 -11.27
N GLN A 304 -6.20 7.48 -12.59
CA GLN A 304 -6.08 8.61 -13.53
C GLN A 304 -7.40 9.38 -13.71
N ASN A 305 -8.54 8.75 -13.41
CA ASN A 305 -9.84 9.41 -13.40
C ASN A 305 -10.67 8.89 -12.20
N PRO A 306 -10.54 9.52 -11.02
CA PRO A 306 -11.24 9.06 -9.82
C PRO A 306 -12.76 9.11 -9.91
N GLN A 307 -13.35 9.77 -10.91
CA GLN A 307 -14.79 9.76 -11.17
C GLN A 307 -15.25 8.50 -11.93
N ASP A 308 -14.33 7.75 -12.57
CA ASP A 308 -14.62 6.42 -13.11
C ASP A 308 -14.48 5.41 -11.97
N ASP A 309 -15.57 5.23 -11.22
CA ASP A 309 -15.63 4.42 -10.01
C ASP A 309 -16.84 3.47 -9.99
N VAL A 310 -16.83 2.57 -9.02
CA VAL A 310 -17.97 1.72 -8.66
C VAL A 310 -17.95 1.48 -7.15
N VAL A 311 -19.12 1.59 -6.52
CA VAL A 311 -19.29 1.29 -5.09
C VAL A 311 -19.95 -0.07 -4.96
N CYS A 312 -19.37 -0.92 -4.14
CA CYS A 312 -19.86 -2.27 -3.90
C CYS A 312 -20.10 -2.51 -2.41
N GLU A 313 -21.05 -3.39 -2.09
CA GLU A 313 -21.20 -3.98 -0.76
C GLU A 313 -20.44 -5.31 -0.69
N ILE A 314 -19.75 -5.54 0.43
CA ILE A 314 -19.10 -6.83 0.71
C ILE A 314 -20.13 -7.83 1.19
N LEU A 315 -20.33 -8.91 0.43
CA LEU A 315 -21.26 -9.98 0.74
C LEU A 315 -20.62 -11.13 1.51
N ASP A 316 -19.36 -11.46 1.18
CA ASP A 316 -18.60 -12.54 1.83
C ASP A 316 -17.09 -12.23 1.78
N ILE A 317 -16.35 -12.79 2.75
CA ILE A 317 -14.89 -12.73 2.80
C ILE A 317 -14.36 -14.12 3.14
N LYS A 318 -13.54 -14.67 2.25
CA LYS A 318 -12.96 -16.00 2.42
C LYS A 318 -11.46 -16.03 2.20
N ASN A 319 -10.75 -16.80 3.02
CA ASN A 319 -9.30 -16.94 2.95
C ASN A 319 -8.90 -18.22 2.19
N PHE A 320 -7.81 -18.15 1.44
CA PHE A 320 -7.21 -19.25 0.67
C PHE A 320 -5.70 -19.26 0.85
N LYS A 321 -5.06 -20.39 0.57
CA LYS A 321 -3.59 -20.48 0.62
C LYS A 321 -2.95 -19.83 -0.61
N SER A 322 -3.60 -19.90 -1.76
CA SER A 322 -3.08 -19.40 -3.04
C SER A 322 -4.18 -18.78 -3.91
N PHE A 323 -3.77 -18.08 -4.97
CA PHE A 323 -4.71 -17.57 -5.98
C PHE A 323 -5.33 -18.72 -6.79
N ASP A 324 -4.59 -19.79 -7.05
CA ASP A 324 -5.06 -20.99 -7.72
C ASP A 324 -6.28 -21.60 -6.98
N GLU A 325 -6.15 -21.81 -5.67
CA GLU A 325 -7.25 -22.31 -4.84
C GLU A 325 -8.47 -21.39 -4.88
N MET A 326 -8.25 -20.08 -4.77
CA MET A 326 -9.30 -19.07 -4.82
C MET A 326 -10.04 -19.08 -6.17
N LEU A 327 -9.28 -19.08 -7.27
CA LEU A 327 -9.80 -19.05 -8.63
C LEU A 327 -10.54 -20.33 -8.98
N PHE A 328 -10.06 -21.48 -8.51
CA PHE A 328 -10.77 -22.74 -8.63
C PHE A 328 -12.08 -22.73 -7.84
N HIS A 329 -12.06 -22.24 -6.60
CA HIS A 329 -13.23 -22.23 -5.71
C HIS A 329 -14.38 -21.36 -6.22
N TYR A 330 -14.10 -20.11 -6.59
CA TYR A 330 -15.14 -19.18 -7.05
C TYR A 330 -15.39 -19.25 -8.56
N GLY A 331 -14.56 -19.97 -9.31
CA GLY A 331 -14.53 -19.92 -10.77
C GLY A 331 -13.80 -18.67 -11.27
N TYR A 332 -12.75 -18.87 -12.07
CA TYR A 332 -11.86 -17.80 -12.50
C TYR A 332 -12.57 -16.67 -13.28
N LYS A 333 -13.67 -16.98 -13.98
CA LYS A 333 -14.48 -15.99 -14.70
C LYS A 333 -15.13 -14.96 -13.79
N ASN A 334 -15.52 -15.34 -12.57
CA ASN A 334 -16.08 -14.41 -11.58
C ASN A 334 -15.00 -13.46 -10.99
N CYS A 335 -13.73 -13.83 -11.11
CA CYS A 335 -12.59 -13.04 -10.68
C CYS A 335 -12.00 -12.18 -11.80
N LEU A 336 -11.97 -12.71 -13.02
CA LEU A 336 -11.36 -12.14 -14.23
C LEU A 336 -12.17 -12.58 -15.45
N ALA A 337 -13.08 -11.74 -15.94
CA ALA A 337 -14.07 -12.16 -16.95
C ALA A 337 -13.46 -12.51 -18.32
N GLU A 338 -12.35 -11.85 -18.68
CA GLU A 338 -11.76 -11.88 -20.03
C GLU A 338 -10.72 -12.99 -20.24
N VAL A 339 -10.28 -13.67 -19.17
CA VAL A 339 -9.31 -14.77 -19.31
C VAL A 339 -10.00 -16.05 -19.76
N ASN A 340 -9.34 -16.86 -20.58
CA ASN A 340 -9.92 -18.04 -21.22
C ASN A 340 -9.57 -19.35 -20.50
N SER A 341 -8.71 -19.31 -19.48
CA SER A 341 -8.37 -20.48 -18.68
C SER A 341 -7.97 -20.11 -17.25
N LEU A 342 -7.97 -21.11 -16.37
CA LEU A 342 -7.52 -20.97 -14.98
C LEU A 342 -6.03 -20.58 -14.93
N GLU A 343 -5.20 -21.16 -15.78
CA GLU A 343 -3.77 -20.89 -15.85
C GLU A 343 -3.49 -19.44 -16.27
N GLN A 344 -4.25 -18.93 -17.24
CA GLN A 344 -4.18 -17.52 -17.63
C GLN A 344 -4.59 -16.60 -16.48
N ALA A 345 -5.65 -16.95 -15.74
CA ALA A 345 -6.09 -16.21 -14.57
C ALA A 345 -5.00 -16.14 -13.48
N VAL A 346 -4.35 -17.26 -13.18
CA VAL A 346 -3.23 -17.34 -12.24
C VAL A 346 -2.05 -16.49 -12.73
N SER A 347 -1.75 -16.52 -14.04
CA SER A 347 -0.70 -15.69 -14.65
C SER A 347 -0.95 -14.20 -14.44
N VAL A 348 -2.20 -13.73 -14.56
CA VAL A 348 -2.56 -12.32 -14.32
C VAL A 348 -2.15 -11.87 -12.90
N TYR A 349 -2.44 -12.69 -11.88
CA TYR A 349 -2.02 -12.39 -10.51
C TYR A 349 -0.49 -12.47 -10.33
N ASN A 350 0.16 -13.47 -10.91
CA ASN A 350 1.61 -13.67 -10.80
C ASN A 350 2.45 -12.59 -11.50
N ARG A 351 1.88 -11.89 -12.50
CA ARG A 351 2.52 -10.73 -13.13
C ARG A 351 2.58 -9.49 -12.23
N ILE A 352 1.79 -9.46 -11.15
CA ILE A 352 1.87 -8.38 -10.17
C ILE A 352 3.13 -8.61 -9.32
N SER A 353 4.06 -7.66 -9.38
CA SER A 353 5.36 -7.78 -8.70
C SER A 353 5.20 -8.13 -7.22
N GLY A 354 5.85 -9.21 -6.80
CA GLY A 354 5.84 -9.73 -5.42
C GLY A 354 4.55 -10.45 -4.99
N TYR A 355 3.51 -10.57 -5.81
CA TYR A 355 2.26 -11.21 -5.38
C TYR A 355 2.43 -12.69 -5.08
N ARG A 356 3.22 -13.43 -5.87
CA ARG A 356 3.44 -14.86 -5.67
C ARG A 356 4.04 -15.15 -4.29
N GLU A 357 5.15 -14.50 -3.97
CA GLU A 357 5.83 -14.65 -2.68
C GLU A 357 4.95 -14.17 -1.52
N ARG A 358 4.26 -13.04 -1.68
CA ARG A 358 3.37 -12.52 -0.64
C ARG A 358 2.16 -13.42 -0.40
N ALA A 359 1.62 -14.06 -1.44
CA ALA A 359 0.52 -15.01 -1.31
C ALA A 359 0.98 -16.25 -0.55
N GLN A 360 2.18 -16.77 -0.82
CA GLN A 360 2.76 -17.87 -0.06
C GLN A 360 2.92 -17.52 1.43
N ASN A 361 3.38 -16.30 1.73
CA ASN A 361 3.65 -15.88 3.10
C ASN A 361 2.38 -15.50 3.91
N ASN A 362 1.35 -14.94 3.25
CA ASN A 362 0.20 -14.34 3.94
C ASN A 362 -1.13 -15.04 3.64
N GLY A 363 -1.19 -15.83 2.58
CA GLY A 363 -2.42 -16.30 1.96
C GLY A 363 -3.09 -15.25 1.07
N VAL A 364 -4.22 -15.65 0.52
CA VAL A 364 -5.10 -14.85 -0.35
C VAL A 364 -6.45 -14.67 0.35
N LEU A 365 -7.07 -13.52 0.09
CA LEU A 365 -8.39 -13.15 0.58
C LEU A 365 -9.26 -12.85 -0.65
N ALA A 366 -10.39 -13.54 -0.75
CA ALA A 366 -11.44 -13.28 -1.73
C ALA A 366 -12.51 -12.42 -1.11
N ILE A 367 -12.89 -11.36 -1.79
CA ILE A 367 -13.97 -10.46 -1.40
C ILE A 367 -15.10 -10.67 -2.41
N GLN A 368 -16.17 -11.32 -1.98
CA GLN A 368 -17.39 -11.37 -2.78
C GLN A 368 -18.14 -10.06 -2.59
N MET A 369 -18.55 -9.47 -3.71
CA MET A 369 -19.09 -8.13 -3.73
C MET A 369 -20.24 -7.99 -4.72
N LYS A 370 -21.10 -7.01 -4.45
CA LYS A 370 -22.20 -6.62 -5.34
C LYS A 370 -22.14 -5.12 -5.59
N SER A 371 -22.18 -4.71 -6.86
CA SER A 371 -22.31 -3.30 -7.25
C SER A 371 -23.60 -2.70 -6.68
N LEU A 372 -23.51 -1.47 -6.17
CA LEU A 372 -24.64 -0.68 -5.67
C LEU A 372 -25.11 0.38 -6.69
N GLY A 373 -24.51 0.39 -7.88
CA GLY A 373 -24.83 1.31 -8.97
C GLY A 373 -25.57 0.64 -10.11
#